data_AF-A0A834GST5-F1
#
_entry.id   AF-A0A834GST5-F1
#
_cell.length_a   1.000
_cell.length_b   1.000
_cell.length_c   1.000
_cell.angle_alpha   90.00
_cell.angle_beta   90.00
_cell.angle_gamma   90.00
#
_symmetry.space_group_name_H-M   'P 1'
#
loop_
_entity.id
_entity.type
_entity.pdbx_description
1 polymer ?
#
loop_
_entity_poly.entity_id
_entity_poly.type
_entity_poly.pdbx_seq_one_letter_code
_entity_poly.pdbx_strand_id
1 'polypeptide(L)'
;MGRVAFKSSVVVQASNPKREEVNSSTEESGRAFTSQVITKESFLAAQRQDLHRVKDLLCLGEFHAWTLLIHYHWDVEKLFAVLVEKA
;
A
#
# COMPACT_ATOMS: atom_id res chain seq x y z
N MET A 1 52.17 40.03 22.91
CA MET A 1 52.75 39.78 21.56
C MET A 1 52.68 38.30 21.28
N GLY A 2 52.36 37.89 20.05
CA GLY A 2 52.41 36.50 19.58
C GLY A 2 51.04 35.89 19.26
N ARG A 3 50.56 36.08 18.02
CA ARG A 3 49.55 35.20 17.40
C ARG A 3 50.26 33.97 16.84
N VAL A 4 49.68 32.79 16.97
CA VAL A 4 49.90 31.69 16.01
C VAL A 4 48.58 30.95 15.76
N ALA A 5 48.40 30.58 14.50
CA ALA A 5 47.16 30.19 13.87
C ALA A 5 46.96 28.67 13.82
N PHE A 6 45.69 28.29 13.73
CA PHE A 6 45.10 27.14 13.01
C PHE A 6 45.72 25.74 13.17
N LYS A 7 44.89 24.82 13.67
CA LYS A 7 44.40 23.69 12.86
C LYS A 7 43.08 23.16 13.44
N SER A 8 42.04 23.26 12.61
CA SER A 8 40.79 22.56 12.74
C SER A 8 41.00 21.08 12.44
N SER A 9 40.47 20.18 13.26
CA SER A 9 40.24 18.78 12.89
C SER A 9 39.04 18.25 13.67
N VAL A 10 37.87 18.37 13.04
CA VAL A 10 36.76 17.39 12.97
C VAL A 10 37.07 16.08 13.73
N VAL A 11 36.41 15.87 14.89
CA VAL A 11 35.18 15.06 15.11
C VAL A 11 35.48 13.55 15.17
N VAL A 12 35.54 13.01 16.39
CA VAL A 12 34.59 12.05 17.02
C VAL A 12 35.08 10.60 16.84
N GLN A 13 35.52 9.94 17.92
CA GLN A 13 34.75 9.02 18.80
C GLN A 13 34.24 7.78 18.03
N ALA A 14 34.21 6.55 18.52
CA ALA A 14 34.43 5.97 19.84
C ALA A 14 34.55 4.43 19.70
N SER A 15 35.15 3.81 20.71
CA SER A 15 34.62 2.63 21.43
C SER A 15 34.39 1.28 20.70
N ASN A 16 35.34 0.37 20.93
CA ASN A 16 35.23 -1.03 21.42
C ASN A 16 34.19 -2.01 20.80
N PRO A 17 34.62 -3.19 20.30
CA PRO A 17 33.75 -4.28 19.89
C PRO A 17 33.57 -5.30 21.03
N LYS A 18 32.34 -5.51 21.54
CA LYS A 18 31.98 -6.80 22.17
C LYS A 18 30.49 -6.97 22.47
N ARG A 19 30.04 -8.20 22.16
CA ARG A 19 28.92 -8.98 22.71
C ARG A 19 27.53 -8.71 22.16
N GLU A 20 27.08 -9.61 21.30
CA GLU A 20 25.71 -10.14 21.37
C GLU A 20 25.76 -11.67 21.25
N GLU A 21 25.70 -12.31 22.41
CA GLU A 21 25.11 -13.62 22.62
C GLU A 21 23.68 -13.33 23.11
N VAL A 22 22.64 -13.99 22.59
CA VAL A 22 21.40 -14.36 23.31
C VAL A 22 20.37 -14.95 22.33
N ASN A 23 20.31 -16.28 22.42
CA ASN A 23 19.21 -17.23 22.31
C ASN A 23 18.06 -17.11 21.28
N SER A 24 17.75 -18.28 20.74
CA SER A 24 16.48 -18.64 20.11
C SER A 24 15.31 -18.44 21.08
N SER A 25 14.23 -17.81 20.63
CA SER A 25 12.88 -18.09 21.09
C SER A 25 11.84 -17.47 20.16
N THR A 26 11.04 -18.35 19.57
CA THR A 26 9.62 -18.17 19.24
C THR A 26 9.29 -17.17 18.12
N GLU A 27 9.25 -17.70 16.90
CA GLU A 27 8.43 -17.16 15.81
C GLU A 27 6.94 -17.30 16.18
N GLU A 28 6.40 -16.31 16.87
CA GLU A 28 5.00 -15.93 16.70
C GLU A 28 4.99 -14.51 16.12
N SER A 29 5.01 -14.44 14.78
CA SER A 29 4.73 -13.20 14.06
C SER A 29 3.25 -12.88 14.28
N GLY A 30 2.97 -12.21 15.41
CA GLY A 30 1.68 -11.58 15.64
C GLY A 30 1.40 -10.68 14.46
N ARG A 31 0.42 -11.08 13.62
CA ARG A 31 0.00 -10.30 12.45
C ARG A 31 -0.48 -8.95 12.96
N ALA A 32 0.38 -7.95 12.92
CA ALA A 32 0.04 -6.60 13.34
C ALA A 32 -1.16 -6.15 12.50
N PHE A 33 -2.26 -5.80 13.15
CA PHE A 33 -3.43 -5.25 12.47
C PHE A 33 -3.07 -3.86 11.97
N THR A 34 -2.68 -3.75 10.69
CA THR A 34 -2.49 -2.47 10.02
C THR A 34 -3.86 -1.91 9.67
N SER A 35 -4.34 -0.93 10.45
CA SER A 35 -5.52 -0.15 10.07
C SER A 35 -5.11 0.91 9.06
N GLN A 36 -5.60 0.81 7.83
CA GLN A 36 -5.39 1.83 6.79
C GLN A 36 -6.57 2.79 6.78
N VAL A 37 -6.28 4.09 6.85
CA VAL A 37 -7.31 5.13 6.77
C VAL A 37 -7.69 5.33 5.31
N ILE A 38 -8.88 4.88 4.94
CA ILE A 38 -9.45 5.12 3.61
C ILE A 38 -10.13 6.49 3.64
N THR A 39 -9.60 7.44 2.88
CA THR A 39 -10.23 8.76 2.72
C THR A 39 -11.42 8.64 1.76
N LYS A 40 -12.45 9.47 1.96
CA LYS A 40 -13.63 9.50 1.07
C LYS A 40 -13.25 9.68 -0.39
N GLU A 41 -12.27 10.55 -0.66
CA GLU A 41 -11.76 10.80 -2.01
C GLU A 41 -11.16 9.54 -2.64
N SER A 42 -10.35 8.79 -1.88
CA SER A 42 -9.77 7.52 -2.37
C SER A 42 -10.84 6.48 -2.68
N PHE A 43 -11.87 6.39 -1.84
CA PHE A 43 -12.98 5.48 -2.04
C PHE A 43 -13.78 5.82 -3.30
N LEU A 44 -14.10 7.10 -3.51
CA LEU A 44 -14.81 7.55 -4.71
C LEU A 44 -13.97 7.40 -5.98
N ALA A 45 -12.66 7.62 -5.90
CA ALA A 45 -11.76 7.41 -7.02
C ALA A 45 -11.73 5.93 -7.44
N ALA A 46 -11.63 5.01 -6.48
CA ALA A 46 -11.71 3.57 -6.73
C ALA A 46 -13.04 3.18 -7.38
N GLN A 47 -14.17 3.66 -6.84
CA GLN A 47 -15.49 3.38 -7.42
C GLN A 47 -15.62 3.87 -8.87
N ARG A 48 -15.13 5.08 -9.17
CA ARG A 48 -15.17 5.64 -10.53
C ARG A 48 -14.30 4.81 -11.48
N GLN A 49 -13.14 4.36 -11.01
CA GLN A 49 -12.24 3.52 -11.80
C GLN A 49 -12.88 2.17 -12.13
N ASP A 50 -13.50 1.51 -11.15
CA ASP A 50 -14.19 0.24 -11.37
C ASP A 50 -15.38 0.40 -12.33
N LEU A 51 -16.17 1.46 -12.15
CA LEU A 51 -17.26 1.79 -13.06
C LEU A 51 -16.78 2.04 -14.49
N HIS A 52 -15.70 2.81 -14.66
CA HIS A 52 -15.12 3.08 -15.98
C HIS A 52 -14.64 1.78 -16.63
N ARG A 53 -13.95 0.92 -15.86
CA ARG A 53 -13.45 -0.37 -16.34
C ARG A 53 -14.57 -1.28 -16.84
N VAL A 54 -15.69 -1.35 -16.11
CA VAL A 54 -16.86 -2.14 -16.50
C VAL A 54 -17.54 -1.54 -17.73
N LYS A 55 -17.69 -0.22 -17.80
CA LYS A 55 -18.27 0.47 -18.98
C LYS A 55 -17.45 0.23 -20.24
N ASP A 56 -16.13 0.36 -20.15
CA ASP A 56 -15.23 0.18 -21.30
C ASP A 56 -15.20 -1.27 -21.77
N LEU A 57 -15.10 -2.24 -20.84
CA LEU A 57 -14.97 -3.64 -21.23
C LEU A 57 -16.26 -4.22 -21.81
N LEU A 58 -17.41 -3.80 -21.28
CA LEU A 58 -18.71 -4.32 -21.69
C LEU A 58 -19.45 -3.40 -22.67
N CYS A 59 -18.86 -2.25 -23.03
CA CYS A 59 -19.49 -1.20 -23.84
C CYS A 59 -20.88 -0.80 -23.34
N LEU A 60 -21.07 -0.75 -22.01
CA LEU A 60 -22.36 -0.49 -21.37
C LEU A 60 -22.54 0.99 -21.00
N GLY A 61 -23.80 1.41 -20.94
CA GLY A 61 -24.16 2.69 -20.34
C GLY A 61 -23.87 2.72 -18.83
N GLU A 62 -23.69 3.92 -18.28
CA GLU A 62 -23.32 4.13 -16.87
C GLU A 62 -24.27 3.48 -15.88
N PHE A 63 -25.58 3.63 -16.10
CA PHE A 63 -26.60 3.07 -15.22
C PHE A 63 -26.58 1.53 -15.19
N HIS A 64 -26.33 0.91 -16.34
CA HIS A 64 -26.24 -0.56 -16.44
C HIS A 64 -24.98 -1.07 -15.74
N ALA A 65 -23.84 -0.39 -15.92
CA ALA A 65 -22.62 -0.72 -15.20
C ALA A 65 -22.78 -0.58 -13.68
N TRP A 66 -23.43 0.50 -13.21
CA TRP A 66 -23.77 0.68 -11.78
C TRP A 66 -24.65 -0.44 -11.25
N THR A 67 -25.66 -0.85 -12.02
CA THR A 67 -26.56 -1.94 -11.64
C THR A 67 -25.81 -3.26 -11.53
N LEU A 68 -24.91 -3.55 -12.48
CA LEU A 68 -24.07 -4.75 -12.45
C LEU A 68 -23.10 -4.74 -11.28
N LEU A 69 -22.41 -3.62 -11.03
CA LEU A 69 -21.51 -3.49 -9.88
C LEU A 69 -22.24 -3.74 -8.57
N ILE A 70 -23.45 -3.20 -8.39
CA ILE A 70 -24.25 -3.47 -7.18
C ILE A 70 -24.65 -4.94 -7.09
N HIS A 71 -25.09 -5.53 -8.20
CA HIS A 71 -25.55 -6.93 -8.24
C HIS A 71 -24.43 -7.92 -7.88
N TYR A 72 -23.21 -7.62 -8.30
CA TYR A 72 -22.02 -8.43 -7.98
C TYR A 72 -21.28 -7.94 -6.73
N HIS A 73 -21.89 -7.08 -5.90
CA HIS A 73 -21.28 -6.56 -4.67
C HIS A 73 -19.92 -5.88 -4.89
N TRP A 74 -19.75 -5.18 -6.00
CA TRP A 74 -18.52 -4.57 -6.49
C TRP A 74 -17.38 -5.56 -6.75
N ASP A 75 -17.67 -6.85 -6.85
CA ASP A 75 -16.71 -7.88 -7.25
C ASP A 75 -16.54 -7.86 -8.78
N VAL A 76 -15.66 -6.98 -9.24
CA VAL A 76 -15.33 -6.78 -10.65
C VAL A 76 -14.74 -8.05 -11.28
N GLU A 77 -13.93 -8.79 -10.52
CA GLU A 77 -13.30 -10.04 -10.98
C GLU A 77 -14.34 -11.12 -11.24
N LYS A 78 -15.29 -11.29 -10.32
CA LYS A 78 -16.42 -12.23 -10.50
C LYS A 78 -17.35 -11.80 -11.62
N LEU A 79 -17.64 -10.51 -11.75
CA LEU A 79 -18.44 -9.97 -12.84
C LEU A 79 -17.82 -10.33 -14.19
N PHE A 80 -16.51 -10.13 -14.35
CA PHE A 80 -15.82 -10.46 -15.60
C PHE A 80 -15.68 -11.96 -15.82
N ALA A 81 -15.40 -12.75 -14.78
CA ALA A 81 -15.36 -14.21 -14.91
C ALA A 81 -16.68 -14.76 -15.48
N VAL A 82 -17.82 -14.32 -14.93
CA VAL A 82 -19.14 -14.79 -15.36
C VAL A 82 -19.50 -14.30 -16.78
N LEU A 83 -19.12 -13.07 -17.14
CA LEU A 83 -19.47 -12.50 -18.45
C LEU A 83 -18.56 -12.98 -19.58
N VAL A 84 -17.27 -13.20 -19.30
CA VAL A 84 -16.30 -13.72 -20.29
C VAL A 84 -16.51 -15.23 -20.51
N GLU A 85 -16.87 -15.99 -19.48
CA GLU A 85 -17.17 -17.42 -19.62
C GLU A 85 -18.50 -17.68 -20.38
N LYS A 86 -19.32 -16.64 -20.57
CA LYS A 86 -20.60 -16.71 -21.31
C LYS A 86 -20.60 -15.99 -22.67
N ALA A 87 -19.47 -15.46 -23.10
CA ALA A 87 -19.27 -14.91 -24.45
C ALA A 87 -18.89 -16.02 -25.44
#